data_AF-X1S0Q9-F1
#
_entry.id   AF-X1S0Q9-F1
#
_cell.length_a   1.000
_cell.length_b   1.000
_cell.length_c   1.000
_cell.angle_alpha   90.00
_cell.angle_beta   90.00
_cell.angle_gamma   90.00
#
_symmetry.space_group_name_H-M   'P 1'
#
loop_
_entity.id
_entity.type
_entity.pdbx_description
1 polymer ?
#
loop_
_entity_poly.entity_id
_entity_poly.type
_entity_poly.pdbx_seq_one_letter_code
_entity_poly.pdbx_strand_id
1 'polypeptide(L)'
;MDNNLKKGLIFGVIGNIFVGFQPIIANSRPAALDAHIFAVMTCLVEAVIFLPLIIIEKKVNLAKNNNASTNHSNSMIKNWRKNIWLFLFIGIIFGFNQLLFFIGYELAGA
;
A
#
# COMPACT_ATOMS: atom_id res chain seq x y z
N MET A 1 15.85 23.48 6.81
CA MET A 1 15.35 22.10 6.88
C MET A 1 15.45 21.50 5.48
N ASP A 2 16.12 20.36 5.33
CA ASP A 2 16.29 19.74 4.01
C ASP A 2 14.91 19.53 3.35
N ASN A 3 14.80 19.83 2.05
CA ASN A 3 13.52 19.77 1.32
C ASN A 3 12.92 18.35 1.37
N ASN A 4 13.78 17.32 1.42
CA ASN A 4 13.34 15.94 1.57
C ASN A 4 12.78 15.66 2.96
N LEU A 5 13.39 16.25 4.01
CA LEU A 5 12.91 16.10 5.39
C LEU A 5 11.55 16.79 5.56
N LYS A 6 11.36 17.97 4.98
CA LYS A 6 10.06 18.66 4.98
C LYS A 6 8.97 17.83 4.28
N LYS A 7 9.27 17.23 3.12
CA LYS A 7 8.34 16.33 2.42
C LYS A 7 8.01 15.09 3.24
N GLY A 8 9.03 14.45 3.80
CA GLY A 8 8.85 13.27 4.66
C GLY A 8 7.96 13.57 5.87
N LEU A 9 8.15 14.72 6.51
CA LEU A 9 7.30 15.16 7.63
C LEU A 9 5.84 15.35 7.19
N ILE A 10 5.61 15.99 6.05
CA ILE A 10 4.25 16.18 5.52
C ILE A 10 3.58 14.84 5.24
N PHE A 11 4.27 13.92 4.56
CA PHE A 11 3.72 12.57 4.30
C PHE A 11 3.49 11.78 5.58
N GLY A 12 4.35 11.93 6.59
CA GLY A 12 4.17 11.31 7.90
C GLY A 12 2.94 11.84 8.63
N VAL A 13 2.72 13.16 8.61
CA VAL A 13 1.53 13.78 9.22
C VAL A 13 0.26 13.32 8.50
N ILE A 14 0.25 13.37 7.17
CA ILE A 14 -0.89 12.91 6.36
C ILE A 14 -1.16 11.42 6.62
N GLY A 15 -0.12 10.59 6.65
CA GLY A 15 -0.23 9.16 6.94
C GLY A 15 -0.84 8.89 8.32
N ASN A 16 -0.37 9.59 9.35
CA ASN A 16 -0.91 9.45 10.71
C ASN A 16 -2.39 9.84 10.79
N ILE A 17 -2.82 10.88 10.07
CA ILE A 17 -4.24 11.27 10.03
C ILE A 17 -5.08 10.14 9.42
N PHE A 18 -4.66 9.60 8.28
CA PHE A 18 -5.41 8.52 7.62
C PHE A 18 -5.42 7.22 8.41
N VAL A 19 -4.29 6.83 9.00
CA VAL A 19 -4.21 5.65 9.89
C VAL A 19 -5.07 5.86 11.14
N GLY A 20 -5.06 7.07 11.71
CA GLY A 20 -5.91 7.42 12.85
C GLY A 20 -7.42 7.36 12.57
N PHE A 21 -7.85 7.44 11.30
CA PHE A 21 -9.26 7.25 10.92
C PHE A 21 -9.67 5.80 10.76
N GLN A 22 -8.73 4.87 10.55
CA GLN A 22 -9.03 3.44 10.41
C GLN A 22 -9.85 2.85 11.58
N PRO A 23 -9.58 3.15 12.87
CA PRO A 23 -10.42 2.64 13.97
C PRO A 23 -11.83 3.24 13.94
N ILE A 24 -11.97 4.54 13.67
CA ILE A 24 -13.29 5.20 13.61
C ILE A 24 -14.15 4.57 12.50
N ILE A 25 -13.53 4.30 11.35
CA ILE A 25 -14.19 3.62 10.23
C ILE A 25 -14.53 2.17 10.59
N ALA A 26 -13.64 1.46 11.30
CA ALA A 26 -13.88 0.10 11.76
C ALA A 26 -15.07 0.02 12.73
N ASN A 27 -15.18 0.93 13.70
CA ASN A 27 -16.32 1.01 14.63
C ASN A 27 -17.62 1.40 13.92
N SER A 28 -17.52 2.18 12.85
CA SER A 28 -18.70 2.62 12.07
C SER A 28 -19.17 1.56 11.05
N ARG A 29 -18.53 0.38 11.04
CA ARG A 29 -18.84 -0.70 10.12
C ARG A 29 -20.26 -1.25 10.38
N PRO A 30 -21.07 -1.49 9.34
CA PRO A 30 -22.35 -2.19 9.48
C PRO A 30 -22.14 -3.59 10.04
N ALA A 31 -22.98 -4.02 10.98
CA ALA A 31 -22.92 -5.37 11.58
C ALA A 31 -23.04 -6.52 10.55
N ALA A 32 -23.57 -6.25 9.36
CA ALA A 32 -23.66 -7.22 8.26
C ALA A 32 -22.29 -7.55 7.62
N LEU A 33 -21.28 -6.70 7.83
CA LEU A 33 -19.91 -6.95 7.41
C LEU A 33 -19.12 -7.42 8.63
N ASP A 34 -18.47 -8.56 8.55
CA ASP A 34 -17.49 -9.03 9.54
C ASP A 34 -16.12 -8.37 9.26
N ALA A 35 -15.24 -8.28 10.27
CA ALA A 35 -13.87 -7.78 10.21
C ALA A 35 -13.09 -8.44 9.09
N HIS A 36 -13.27 -9.75 8.90
CA HIS A 36 -12.64 -10.50 7.82
C HIS A 36 -13.04 -9.96 6.44
N ILE A 37 -14.35 -9.75 6.22
CA ILE A 37 -14.90 -9.26 4.95
C ILE A 37 -14.42 -7.83 4.70
N PHE A 38 -14.43 -7.00 5.73
CA PHE A 38 -14.02 -5.61 5.65
C PHE A 38 -12.51 -5.46 5.37
N ALA A 39 -11.68 -6.31 5.98
CA ALA A 39 -10.25 -6.39 5.69
C ALA A 39 -9.99 -6.74 4.22
N VAL A 40 -10.68 -7.76 3.70
CA VAL A 40 -10.56 -8.18 2.29
C VAL A 40 -11.00 -7.07 1.35
N MET A 41 -12.14 -6.41 1.62
CA MET A 41 -12.60 -5.28 0.81
C MET A 41 -11.59 -4.14 0.79
N THR A 42 -10.99 -3.82 1.93
CA THR A 42 -9.95 -2.78 2.02
C THR A 42 -8.75 -3.13 1.15
N CYS A 43 -8.23 -4.35 1.27
CA CYS A 43 -7.12 -4.83 0.43
C CYS A 43 -7.45 -4.79 -1.07
N LEU A 44 -8.68 -5.13 -1.45
CA LEU A 44 -9.13 -5.06 -2.85
C LEU A 44 -9.16 -3.62 -3.37
N VAL A 45 -9.69 -2.68 -2.59
CA VAL A 45 -9.71 -1.25 -2.96
C VAL A 45 -8.29 -0.72 -3.14
N GLU A 46 -7.39 -1.01 -2.20
CA GLU A 46 -5.98 -0.64 -2.31
C GLU A 46 -5.34 -1.24 -3.56
N ALA A 47 -5.56 -2.52 -3.84
CA ALA A 47 -5.05 -3.17 -5.03
C ALA A 47 -5.56 -2.50 -6.31
N VAL A 48 -6.84 -2.14 -6.38
CA VAL A 48 -7.44 -1.44 -7.54
C VAL A 48 -6.84 -0.06 -7.76
N ILE A 49 -6.46 0.66 -6.69
CA ILE A 49 -5.84 1.98 -6.80
C ILE A 49 -4.35 1.88 -7.16
N PHE A 50 -3.60 0.98 -6.53
CA PHE A 50 -2.15 0.90 -6.71
C PHE A 50 -1.71 0.08 -7.92
N LEU A 51 -2.47 -0.93 -8.34
CA LEU A 51 -2.17 -1.71 -9.54
C LEU A 51 -2.03 -0.85 -10.82
N PRO A 52 -2.96 0.06 -11.16
CA PRO A 52 -2.81 0.90 -12.34
C PRO A 52 -1.60 1.84 -12.23
N LEU A 53 -1.30 2.37 -11.04
CA LEU A 53 -0.11 3.19 -10.82
C LEU A 53 1.18 2.42 -11.11
N ILE A 54 1.28 1.17 -10.64
CA ILE A 54 2.43 0.29 -10.91
C ILE A 54 2.55 -0.01 -12.41
N ILE A 55 1.43 -0.25 -13.10
CA ILE A 55 1.42 -0.51 -14.54
C ILE A 55 1.89 0.73 -15.32
N ILE A 56 1.41 1.92 -14.95
CA ILE A 56 1.81 3.20 -15.56
C ILE A 56 3.30 3.43 -15.34
N GLU A 57 3.80 3.29 -14.11
CA GLU A 57 5.20 3.48 -13.79
C GLU A 57 6.10 2.51 -14.57
N LYS A 58 5.69 1.24 -14.69
CA LYS A 58 6.38 0.26 -15.53
C LYS A 58 6.44 0.69 -16.99
N LYS A 59 5.33 1.17 -17.56
CA LYS A 59 5.27 1.61 -18.95
C LYS A 59 6.15 2.85 -19.20
N VAL A 60 6.11 3.83 -18.29
CA VAL A 60 6.94 5.05 -18.36
C VAL A 60 8.43 4.70 -18.28
N ASN A 61 8.81 3.80 -17.36
CA ASN A 61 10.21 3.38 -17.21
C ASN A 61 10.72 2.57 -18.41
N LEU A 62 9.87 1.78 -19.06
CA LEU A 62 10.23 1.08 -20.31
C LEU A 62 10.42 2.07 -21.47
N ALA A 63 9.52 3.03 -21.63
CA ALA A 63 9.64 4.07 -22.67
C ALA A 63 10.90 4.94 -22.49
N LYS A 64 11.26 5.24 -21.23
CA LYS A 64 12.46 6.03 -20.90
C LYS A 64 13.78 5.29 -21.15
N ASN A 65 13.81 3.97 -20.96
CA ASN A 65 15.01 3.15 -21.24
C ASN A 65 15.32 3.04 -22.75
N ASN A 66 14.31 3.13 -23.63
CA ASN A 66 14.54 3.05 -25.07
C ASN A 66 15.16 4.32 -25.67
N ASN A 67 15.06 5.46 -24.97
CA ASN A 67 15.50 6.77 -25.48
C ASN A 67 16.80 7.30 -24.83
N ALA A 68 17.36 6.61 -23.84
CA ALA A 68 18.54 7.09 -23.13
C ALA A 68 19.60 5.99 -23.03
N SER A 69 20.66 6.11 -23.84
CA SER A 69 21.95 5.49 -23.52
C SER A 69 22.36 5.93 -22.13
N THR A 70 22.69 4.96 -21.28
CA THR A 70 23.29 5.15 -19.95
C THR A 70 22.48 6.02 -18.98
N ASN A 71 21.59 5.40 -18.21
CA ASN A 71 21.46 5.80 -16.81
C ASN A 71 20.90 4.65 -15.97
N HIS A 72 21.58 4.39 -14.86
CA HIS A 72 21.41 3.29 -13.93
C HIS A 72 20.07 3.41 -13.18
N SER A 73 18.96 3.18 -13.88
CA SER A 73 17.64 3.09 -13.25
C SER A 73 17.53 1.73 -12.57
N ASN A 74 17.93 1.68 -11.29
CA ASN A 74 17.66 0.60 -10.34
C ASN A 74 16.14 0.55 -10.01
N SER A 75 15.26 0.52 -11.01
CA SER A 75 13.84 0.35 -10.71
C SER A 75 13.61 -1.10 -10.27
N MET A 76 13.22 -1.29 -9.01
CA MET A 76 12.87 -2.62 -8.47
C MET A 76 11.79 -3.32 -9.32
N ILE A 77 10.96 -2.54 -10.01
CA ILE A 77 9.93 -2.99 -10.94
C ILE A 77 10.53 -3.67 -12.19
N LYS A 78 11.72 -3.26 -12.66
CA LYS A 78 12.37 -3.84 -13.85
C LYS A 78 12.69 -5.33 -13.68
N ASN A 79 13.07 -5.73 -12.46
CA ASN A 79 13.39 -7.12 -12.11
C ASN A 79 12.29 -7.79 -11.27
N TRP A 80 11.04 -7.29 -11.31
CA TRP A 80 9.95 -7.81 -10.47
C TRP A 80 9.80 -9.33 -10.56
N ARG A 81 9.90 -9.91 -11.76
CA ARG A 81 9.81 -11.38 -11.95
C ARG A 81 10.85 -12.16 -11.14
N LYS A 82 12.07 -11.63 -10.98
CA LYS A 82 13.13 -12.27 -10.16
C LYS A 82 12.80 -12.22 -8.67
N ASN A 83 12.10 -11.16 -8.25
CA ASN A 83 11.77 -10.91 -6.85
C ASN A 83 10.32 -11.30 -6.52
N ILE A 84 9.62 -12.06 -7.37
CA ILE A 84 8.20 -12.35 -7.21
C ILE A 84 7.87 -12.97 -5.83
N TRP A 85 8.76 -13.83 -5.33
CA TRP A 85 8.68 -14.42 -4.00
C TRP A 85 8.73 -13.38 -2.88
N LEU A 86 9.57 -12.35 -3.01
CA LEU A 86 9.63 -11.24 -2.05
C LEU A 86 8.31 -10.45 -2.04
N PHE A 87 7.75 -10.15 -3.21
CA PHE A 87 6.49 -9.42 -3.30
C PHE A 87 5.31 -10.24 -2.77
N LEU A 88 5.31 -11.54 -3.01
CA LEU A 88 4.30 -12.46 -2.47
C LEU A 88 4.41 -12.52 -0.94
N PHE A 89 5.64 -12.60 -0.40
CA PHE A 89 5.89 -12.55 1.04
C PHE A 89 5.43 -11.23 1.68
N ILE A 90 5.77 -10.09 1.07
CA ILE A 90 5.31 -8.77 1.52
C ILE A 90 3.78 -8.71 1.48
N GLY A 91 3.15 -9.17 0.39
CA GLY A 91 1.69 -9.18 0.25
C GLY A 91 1.00 -10.02 1.31
N ILE A 92 1.54 -11.19 1.64
CA ILE A 92 1.03 -12.04 2.73
C ILE A 92 1.13 -11.29 4.07
N ILE A 93 2.29 -10.72 4.41
CA ILE A 93 2.48 -9.99 5.66
C ILE A 93 1.51 -8.81 5.76
N PHE A 94 1.36 -8.03 4.70
CA PHE A 94 0.44 -6.90 4.67
C PHE A 94 -1.02 -7.34 4.82
N GLY A 95 -1.43 -8.42 4.14
CA GLY A 95 -2.76 -8.99 4.28
C GLY A 95 -3.05 -9.50 5.70
N PHE A 96 -2.10 -10.21 6.30
CA PHE A 96 -2.20 -10.66 7.70
C PHE A 96 -2.24 -9.49 8.67
N ASN A 97 -1.42 -8.46 8.45
CA ASN A 97 -1.43 -7.26 9.28
C ASN A 97 -2.80 -6.59 9.24
N GLN A 98 -3.37 -6.40 8.06
CA GLN A 98 -4.70 -5.78 7.91
C GLN A 98 -5.78 -6.59 8.62
N LEU A 99 -5.73 -7.93 8.52
CA LEU A 99 -6.64 -8.81 9.23
C LEU A 99 -6.53 -8.63 10.76
N LEU A 100 -5.31 -8.72 11.29
CA LEU A 100 -5.03 -8.55 12.71
C LEU A 100 -5.46 -7.17 13.22
N PHE A 101 -5.34 -6.14 12.38
CA PHE A 101 -5.72 -4.78 12.70
C PHE A 101 -7.23 -4.66 12.95
N PHE A 102 -8.07 -5.20 12.06
CA PHE A 102 -9.52 -5.18 12.23
C PHE A 102 -10.00 -6.08 13.36
N ILE A 103 -9.38 -7.25 13.55
CA ILE A 103 -9.66 -8.11 14.72
C ILE A 103 -9.30 -7.36 16.01
N GLY A 104 -8.14 -6.69 16.04
CA GLY A 104 -7.70 -5.90 17.19
C GLY A 104 -8.66 -4.77 17.53
N TYR A 105 -9.24 -4.11 16.52
CA TYR A 105 -10.27 -3.10 16.74
C TYR A 105 -11.56 -3.69 17.27
N GLU A 106 -12.05 -4.79 16.70
CA GLU A 106 -13.25 -5.47 17.20
C GLU A 106 -13.08 -5.88 18.67
N LEU A 107 -11.91 -6.42 19.04
CA LEU A 107 -11.58 -6.74 20.44
C LEU A 107 -11.48 -5.51 21.35
N ALA A 108 -11.12 -4.34 20.81
CA ALA A 108 -11.03 -3.08 21.55
C ALA A 108 -12.40 -2.40 21.74
N GLY A 109 -13.48 -3.02 21.27
CA GLY A 109 -14.85 -2.48 21.37
C GLY A 109 -15.27 -1.66 20.15
N ALA A 110 -14.65 -1.91 19.00
CA ALA A 110 -15.13 -1.43 17.71
C ALA A 110 -16.44 -2.09 17.30
#